data_AF-A0A231PDG7-F1
#
_entry.id   AF-A0A231PDG7-F1
#
_cell.length_a   1.000
_cell.length_b   1.000
_cell.length_c   1.000
_cell.angle_alpha   90.00
_cell.angle_beta   90.00
_cell.angle_gamma   90.00
#
_symmetry.space_group_name_H-M   'P 1'
#
loop_
_entity.id
_entity.type
_entity.pdbx_description
1 polymer ?
#
loop_
_entity_poly.entity_id
_entity_poly.type
_entity_poly.pdbx_seq_one_letter_code
_entity_poly.pdbx_strand_id
1 'polypeptide(L)' 'MDTPDIRVEKGHAEPEEVAAITALLLARAAARPTDPTPTHRGRVKAGWRRLEREPGFRAPHSWR' A
#
# COMPACT_ATOMS: atom_id res chain seq x y z
N MET A 1 19.40 -21.85 -14.16
CA MET A 1 19.36 -20.50 -14.74
C MET A 1 19.18 -19.55 -13.58
N ASP A 2 20.09 -18.61 -13.43
CA ASP A 2 20.07 -17.65 -12.32
C ASP A 2 19.06 -16.55 -12.66
N THR A 3 17.94 -16.53 -11.96
CA THR A 3 16.92 -15.48 -12.13
C THR A 3 17.28 -14.32 -11.21
N PRO A 4 17.51 -13.10 -11.75
CA PRO A 4 17.88 -11.96 -10.93
C PRO A 4 16.75 -11.62 -9.94
N ASP A 5 17.11 -11.23 -8.72
CA ASP A 5 16.16 -10.90 -7.64
C ASP A 5 15.24 -9.71 -7.98
N ILE A 6 15.67 -8.83 -8.89
CA ILE A 6 14.90 -7.67 -9.39
C ILE A 6 15.07 -7.56 -10.91
N ARG A 7 13.96 -7.30 -11.62
CA ARG A 7 13.95 -7.10 -13.07
C ARG A 7 13.17 -5.84 -13.47
N VAL A 8 13.68 -5.12 -14.45
CA VAL A 8 12.98 -4.01 -15.12
C VAL A 8 12.13 -4.57 -16.26
N GLU A 9 10.81 -4.46 -16.15
CA GLU A 9 9.87 -4.98 -17.15
C GLU A 9 9.63 -4.02 -18.33
N LYS A 10 9.73 -2.72 -18.07
CA LYS A 10 9.47 -1.66 -19.04
C LYS A 10 10.37 -0.46 -18.75
N GLY A 11 10.83 0.21 -19.82
CA GLY A 11 11.74 1.35 -19.72
C GLY A 11 13.19 0.92 -19.47
N HIS A 12 14.03 1.91 -19.18
CA HIS A 12 15.42 1.71 -18.77
C HIS A 12 15.60 2.29 -17.37
N ALA A 13 16.40 1.61 -16.56
CA ALA A 13 16.85 2.11 -15.28
C ALA A 13 18.37 1.96 -15.26
N GLU A 14 19.05 3.01 -14.83
CA GLU A 14 20.50 2.98 -14.68
C GLU A 14 20.88 2.00 -13.56
N PRO A 15 22.09 1.42 -13.60
CA PRO A 15 22.56 0.49 -12.56
C PRO A 15 22.42 1.06 -11.14
N GLU A 16 22.65 2.36 -10.97
CA GLU A 16 22.52 3.08 -9.71
C GLU A 16 21.07 3.09 -9.19
N GLU A 17 20.09 3.19 -10.09
CA GLU A 17 18.67 3.20 -9.72
C GLU A 17 18.22 1.81 -9.25
N VAL A 18 18.65 0.75 -9.94
CA VAL A 18 18.40 -0.64 -9.54
C VAL A 18 19.06 -0.94 -8.18
N ALA A 19 20.29 -0.47 -7.99
CA ALA A 19 21.01 -0.60 -6.72
C ALA A 19 20.30 0.15 -5.59
N ALA A 20 19.82 1.37 -5.83
CA ALA A 20 19.07 2.15 -4.84
C ALA A 20 17.78 1.46 -4.41
N ILE A 21 17.02 0.90 -5.36
CA ILE A 21 15.79 0.14 -5.06
C ILE A 21 16.13 -1.11 -4.25
N THR A 22 17.19 -1.83 -4.61
CA THR A 22 17.66 -3.02 -3.88
C THR A 22 18.02 -2.65 -2.44
N ALA A 23 18.83 -1.60 -2.25
CA ALA A 23 19.23 -1.12 -0.94
C ALA A 23 18.02 -0.72 -0.08
N LEU A 24 17.02 -0.05 -0.68
CA LEU A 24 15.79 0.32 0.02
C LEU A 24 14.99 -0.91 0.47
N LEU A 25 14.85 -1.91 -0.40
CA LEU A 25 14.15 -3.16 -0.07
C LEU A 25 14.84 -3.92 1.06
N LEU A 26 16.17 -4.02 1.02
CA LEU A 26 16.97 -4.64 2.08
C LEU A 26 16.85 -3.87 3.40
N ALA A 27 16.95 -2.54 3.37
CA ALA A 27 16.77 -1.71 4.55
C ALA A 27 15.37 -1.87 5.18
N ARG A 28 14.33 -1.95 4.34
CA ARG A 28 12.94 -2.21 4.82
C ARG A 28 12.77 -3.61 5.39
N ALA A 29 13.41 -4.61 4.80
CA ALA A 29 13.39 -5.97 5.34
C ALA A 29 14.08 -6.02 6.71
N ALA A 30 15.23 -5.37 6.86
CA ALA A 30 15.96 -5.27 8.14
C ALA A 30 15.20 -4.47 9.21
N ALA A 31 14.45 -3.44 8.82
CA ALA A 31 13.66 -2.60 9.73
C ALA A 31 12.30 -3.22 10.12
N ARG A 32 11.99 -4.45 9.70
CA ARG A 32 10.72 -5.09 10.04
C ARG A 32 10.65 -5.37 11.56
N PRO A 33 9.64 -4.87 12.28
CA PRO A 33 9.47 -5.18 13.69
C PRO A 33 9.35 -6.69 13.91
N THR A 34 10.10 -7.23 14.86
CA THR A 34 10.11 -8.65 15.23
C THR A 34 8.81 -9.09 15.90
N ASP A 35 8.07 -8.16 16.48
CA ASP A 35 6.78 -8.43 17.09
C ASP A 35 5.66 -8.25 16.05
N PRO A 36 4.91 -9.30 15.66
CA PRO A 36 3.76 -9.15 14.81
C PRO A 36 2.70 -8.37 15.60
N THR A 37 2.72 -7.04 15.46
CA THR A 37 1.61 -6.22 15.97
C THR A 37 0.36 -6.79 15.33
N PRO A 38 -0.65 -7.24 16.10
CA PRO A 38 -1.81 -7.90 15.53
C PRO A 38 -2.40 -7.00 14.44
N THR A 39 -2.52 -7.54 13.24
CA THR A 39 -3.07 -6.88 12.04
C THR A 39 -4.55 -6.52 12.17
N HIS A 40 -5.07 -6.54 13.40
CA HIS A 40 -6.36 -6.02 13.82
C HIS A 40 -6.34 -4.51 14.08
N ARG A 41 -5.43 -3.74 13.46
CA ARG A 41 -5.77 -2.35 13.15
C ARG A 41 -6.82 -2.42 12.05
N GLY A 42 -8.10 -2.40 12.46
CA GLY A 42 -9.25 -2.44 11.57
C GLY A 42 -8.95 -1.57 10.36
N ARG A 43 -8.95 -2.20 9.17
CA ARG A 43 -8.61 -1.52 7.91
C ARG A 43 -9.27 -0.15 7.93
N VAL A 44 -8.49 0.90 7.67
CA VAL A 44 -9.05 2.22 7.35
C VAL A 44 -9.84 2.01 6.06
N LYS A 45 -11.10 1.59 6.20
CA LYS A 45 -12.02 1.47 5.09
C LYS A 45 -12.19 2.89 4.60
N ALA A 46 -11.65 3.17 3.43
CA ALA A 46 -11.93 4.42 2.77
C ALA A 46 -13.46 4.57 2.72
N GLY A 47 -13.96 5.68 3.27
CA GLY A 47 -15.37 5.91 3.59
C GLY A 47 -16.28 6.10 2.38
N TRP A 48 -15.93 5.51 1.24
CA TRP A 48 -16.73 5.50 0.03
C TRP A 48 -18.10 4.94 0.37
N ARG A 49 -19.08 5.84 0.47
CA ARG A 49 -20.47 5.46 0.68
C ARG A 49 -20.99 4.94 -0.65
N ARG A 50 -21.63 3.78 -0.60
CA ARG A 50 -22.41 3.25 -1.71
C ARG A 50 -23.70 4.05 -1.78
N LEU A 51 -23.69 5.09 -2.60
CA LEU A 51 -24.80 6.04 -2.71
C LEU A 51 -26.09 5.35 -3.17
N GLU A 52 -25.96 4.24 -3.91
CA GLU A 52 -27.06 3.36 -4.33
C GLU A 52 -27.77 2.64 -3.17
N ARG A 53 -27.15 2.59 -1.98
CA ARG A 53 -27.71 2.00 -0.76
C ARG A 53 -28.18 3.05 0.25
N GLU A 54 -28.00 4.33 -0.07
CA GLU A 54 -28.39 5.43 0.79
C GLU A 54 -29.77 5.95 0.34
N PRO A 55 -30.69 6.27 1.26
CA PRO A 55 -31.94 6.93 0.90
C PRO A 55 -31.63 8.22 0.13
N GLY A 56 -32.20 8.38 -1.06
CA GLY A 56 -31.93 9.51 -1.97
C GLY A 56 -32.29 10.88 -1.39
N PHE A 57 -32.98 10.93 -0.25
CA PHE A 57 -33.28 12.15 0.48
C PHE A 57 -32.90 11.99 1.96
N ARG A 58 -31.96 12.81 2.42
CA ARG A 58 -31.64 12.97 3.85
C ARG A 58 -32.13 14.35 4.28
N ALA A 59 -32.71 14.42 5.49
CA ALA A 59 -33.23 15.67 6.00
C ALA A 59 -32.11 16.72 6.15
N PRO A 60 -32.33 17.99 5.75
CA PRO A 60 -31.29 19.03 5.75
C PRO A 60 -30.62 19.30 7.10
N HIS A 61 -31.25 18.88 8.19
CA HIS A 61 -30.80 19.13 9.57
C HIS A 61 -30.05 17.95 10.20
N SER A 62 -29.78 16.86 9.47
CA SER A 62 -29.01 15.74 10.02
C SER A 62 -27.52 15.98 9.84
N TRP A 63 -26.80 16.27 10.93
CA TRP A 63 -25.34 16.23 10.95
C TRP A 63 -24.92 14.91 11.59
N ARG A 64 -24.40 14.00 10.77
CA ARG A 64 -23.78 12.73 11.17
C ARG A 64 -22.54 12.48 10.35
#